data_AF-A0A845Z6L5-F1
#
_entry.id   AF-A0A845Z6L5-F1
#
_cell.length_a   1.000
_cell.length_b   1.000
_cell.length_c   1.000
_cell.angle_alpha   90.00
_cell.angle_beta   90.00
_cell.angle_gamma   90.00
#
_symmetry.space_group_name_H-M   'P 1'
#
loop_
_entity.id
_entity.type
_entity.pdbx_description
1 polymer ?
#
loop_
_entity_poly.entity_id
_entity_poly.type
_entity_poly.pdbx_seq_one_letter_code
_entity_poly.pdbx_strand_id
1 'polypeptide(L)'
;MKVNYASVSDLKNLDQKIHKERAEVNKQLHTLKSEKFACIPDAETATKKLSKKILYHELVQINVQNVESKSKSYFPDKVETQVILKESKIELEKKRAGRFILATNILDRMELTKEEMLFKYKGQQSVERGFKFL
;
A
#
# COMPACT_ATOMS: atom_id res chain seq x y z
N MET A 1 6.05 28.22 0.82
CA MET A 1 5.66 27.31 -0.28
C MET A 1 6.37 25.97 -0.06
N LYS A 2 5.67 24.91 0.38
CA LYS A 2 6.30 23.59 0.62
C LYS A 2 6.34 22.82 -0.70
N VAL A 3 7.45 22.89 -1.41
CA VAL A 3 7.66 22.09 -2.62
C VAL A 3 8.00 20.67 -2.18
N ASN A 4 7.00 19.78 -2.21
CA ASN A 4 7.19 18.36 -1.91
C ASN A 4 7.82 17.69 -3.15
N TYR A 5 9.14 17.55 -3.19
CA TYR A 5 9.79 16.62 -4.10
C TYR A 5 9.77 15.24 -3.46
N ALA A 6 8.76 14.42 -3.80
CA ALA A 6 8.83 13.00 -3.50
C ALA A 6 10.06 12.42 -4.22
N SER A 7 10.91 11.67 -3.53
CA SER A 7 12.10 11.10 -4.17
C SER A 7 11.66 10.08 -5.23
N VAL A 8 12.27 10.13 -6.41
CA VAL A 8 11.92 9.24 -7.54
C VAL A 8 12.05 7.76 -7.13
N SER A 9 12.99 7.44 -6.24
CA SER A 9 13.16 6.11 -5.66
C SER A 9 12.01 5.69 -4.76
N ASP A 10 11.51 6.58 -3.90
CA ASP A 10 10.41 6.24 -2.99
C ASP A 10 9.10 6.03 -3.74
N LEU A 11 8.84 6.82 -4.78
CA LEU A 11 7.68 6.64 -5.66
C LEU A 11 7.75 5.28 -6.38
N LYS A 12 8.91 4.92 -6.94
CA LYS A 12 9.13 3.60 -7.56
C LYS A 12 8.90 2.46 -6.57
N ASN A 13 9.39 2.60 -5.34
CA ASN A 13 9.18 1.60 -4.29
C ASN A 13 7.70 1.48 -3.89
N LEU A 14 6.98 2.59 -3.83
CA LEU A 14 5.54 2.61 -3.58
C LEU A 14 4.78 1.88 -4.69
N ASP A 15 5.07 2.17 -5.96
CA ASP A 15 4.45 1.48 -7.10
C ASP A 15 4.73 -0.03 -7.07
N GLN A 16 5.96 -0.44 -6.76
CA GLN A 16 6.29 -1.86 -6.61
C GLN A 16 5.48 -2.54 -5.49
N LYS A 17 5.26 -1.85 -4.36
CA LYS A 17 4.43 -2.36 -3.26
C LYS A 17 2.97 -2.52 -3.69
N ILE A 18 2.42 -1.53 -4.41
CA ILE A 18 1.05 -1.58 -4.94
C ILE A 18 0.91 -2.77 -5.90
N HIS A 19 1.83 -2.95 -6.85
CA HIS A 19 1.78 -4.08 -7.79
C HIS A 19 1.90 -5.44 -7.10
N LYS A 20 2.79 -5.57 -6.11
CA LYS A 20 2.93 -6.81 -5.34
C LYS A 20 1.66 -7.13 -4.56
N GLU A 21 1.09 -6.13 -3.88
CA GLU A 21 -0.18 -6.30 -3.17
C GLU A 21 -1.30 -6.70 -4.13
N ARG A 22 -1.39 -6.08 -5.31
CA ARG A 22 -2.39 -6.45 -6.34
C ARG A 22 -2.31 -7.92 -6.71
N ALA A 23 -1.10 -8.44 -6.93
CA ALA A 23 -0.88 -9.84 -7.27
C ALA A 23 -1.30 -10.77 -6.13
N GLU A 24 -0.99 -10.41 -4.88
CA GLU A 24 -1.39 -11.18 -3.69
C GLU A 24 -2.91 -11.16 -3.48
N VAL A 25 -3.54 -10.00 -3.63
CA VAL A 25 -5.00 -9.83 -3.54
C VAL A 25 -5.71 -10.66 -4.60
N ASN A 26 -5.25 -10.62 -5.85
CA ASN A 26 -5.83 -11.43 -6.92
C ASN A 26 -5.75 -12.93 -6.62
N LYS A 27 -4.63 -13.41 -6.04
CA LYS A 27 -4.48 -14.81 -5.62
C LYS A 27 -5.46 -15.16 -4.50
N GLN A 28 -5.51 -14.34 -3.44
CA GLN A 28 -6.42 -14.57 -2.31
C GLN A 28 -7.89 -14.52 -2.75
N LEU A 29 -8.23 -13.60 -3.66
CA LEU A 29 -9.56 -13.44 -4.22
C LEU A 29 -9.94 -14.60 -5.14
N HIS A 30 -8.99 -15.15 -5.92
CA HIS A 30 -9.21 -16.37 -6.68
C HIS A 30 -9.52 -17.55 -5.74
N THR A 31 -8.76 -17.72 -4.66
CA THR A 31 -9.02 -18.76 -3.66
C THR A 31 -10.41 -18.60 -3.05
N LEU A 32 -10.76 -17.39 -2.61
CA LEU A 32 -12.08 -17.05 -2.07
C LEU A 32 -13.23 -17.32 -3.06
N LYS A 33 -13.02 -17.08 -4.35
CA LYS A 33 -14.01 -17.37 -5.41
C LYS A 33 -14.23 -18.87 -5.64
N SER A 34 -13.19 -19.67 -5.42
CA SER A 34 -13.23 -21.13 -5.55
C SER A 34 -13.63 -21.86 -4.27
N GLU A 35 -13.64 -21.17 -3.14
CA GLU A 35 -13.99 -21.71 -1.84
C GLU A 35 -15.50 -21.94 -1.76
N LYS A 36 -15.89 -23.08 -1.18
CA LYS A 36 -17.29 -23.47 -1.00
C LYS A 36 -17.74 -23.01 0.38
N PHE A 37 -18.61 -22.00 0.43
CA PHE A 37 -19.20 -21.55 1.68
C PHE A 37 -20.46 -22.35 2.00
N ALA A 38 -20.64 -22.66 3.28
CA ALA A 38 -21.84 -23.33 3.77
C ALA A 38 -23.04 -22.37 3.83
N CYS A 39 -22.78 -21.06 3.95
CA CYS A 39 -23.81 -20.03 3.94
C CYS A 39 -23.29 -18.65 3.48
N ILE A 40 -24.20 -17.78 3.06
CA ILE A 40 -23.93 -16.39 2.67
C ILE A 40 -23.17 -15.60 3.76
N PRO A 41 -23.55 -15.65 5.05
CA PRO A 41 -22.80 -14.98 6.13
C PRO A 41 -21.32 -15.38 6.22
N ASP A 42 -21.00 -16.65 5.95
CA ASP A 42 -19.61 -17.13 5.96
C ASP A 42 -18.82 -16.51 4.81
N ALA A 43 -19.41 -16.49 3.61
CA ALA A 43 -18.82 -15.87 2.42
C ALA A 43 -18.60 -14.36 2.62
N GLU A 44 -19.56 -13.66 3.22
CA GLU A 44 -19.42 -12.25 3.58
C GLU A 44 -18.31 -12.03 4.60
N THR A 45 -18.23 -12.88 5.62
CA THR A 45 -17.23 -12.76 6.69
C THR A 45 -15.83 -12.98 6.13
N ALA A 46 -15.65 -13.96 5.25
CA ALA A 46 -14.39 -14.23 4.56
C ALA A 46 -13.99 -13.05 3.66
N THR A 47 -14.95 -12.49 2.91
CA THR A 47 -14.72 -11.29 2.07
C THR A 47 -14.36 -10.06 2.92
N LYS A 48 -15.05 -9.84 4.04
CA LYS A 48 -14.76 -8.76 4.99
C LYS A 48 -13.36 -8.92 5.60
N LYS A 49 -12.96 -10.14 5.98
CA LYS A 49 -11.61 -10.43 6.47
C LYS A 49 -10.54 -10.07 5.43
N LEU A 50 -10.75 -10.45 4.16
CA LEU A 50 -9.86 -10.07 3.07
C LEU A 50 -9.80 -8.55 2.94
N SER A 51 -10.94 -7.87 2.85
CA SER A 51 -11.00 -6.41 2.67
C SER A 51 -10.23 -5.62 3.74
N LYS A 52 -10.19 -6.11 4.99
CA LYS A 52 -9.46 -5.48 6.09
C LYS A 52 -7.94 -5.64 5.98
N LYS A 53 -7.46 -6.67 5.30
CA LYS A 53 -6.02 -6.97 5.15
C LYS A 53 -5.38 -6.13 4.04
N ILE A 54 -6.18 -5.66 3.08
CA ILE A 54 -5.71 -4.94 1.89
C ILE A 54 -5.54 -3.45 2.22
N LEU A 55 -4.41 -2.86 1.82
CA LEU A 55 -4.07 -1.47 2.16
C LEU A 55 -4.26 -0.50 0.99
N TYR A 56 -3.81 -0.86 -0.22
CA TYR A 56 -3.80 0.02 -1.40
C TYR A 56 -4.93 -0.26 -2.38
N HIS A 57 -5.69 -1.32 -2.16
CA HIS A 57 -6.84 -1.69 -2.97
C HIS A 57 -8.09 -1.83 -2.10
N GLU A 58 -9.24 -1.79 -2.76
CA GLU A 58 -10.53 -2.05 -2.15
C GLU A 58 -11.36 -2.99 -3.02
N LEU A 59 -12.20 -3.77 -2.35
CA LEU A 59 -13.14 -4.69 -2.99
C LEU A 59 -14.47 -3.96 -3.14
N VAL A 60 -14.93 -3.81 -4.37
CA VAL A 60 -16.22 -3.19 -4.70
C VAL A 60 -17.15 -4.20 -5.36
N GLN A 61 -18.45 -3.88 -5.33
CA GLN A 61 -19.51 -4.71 -5.90
C GLN A 61 -19.50 -6.15 -5.36
N ILE A 62 -19.47 -6.28 -4.03
CA ILE A 62 -19.53 -7.59 -3.37
C ILE A 62 -20.93 -8.16 -3.56
N ASN A 63 -21.05 -9.15 -4.42
CA ASN A 63 -22.29 -9.90 -4.63
C ASN A 63 -22.06 -11.36 -4.24
N VAL A 64 -22.92 -11.89 -3.38
CA VAL A 64 -22.90 -13.31 -2.97
C VAL A 64 -24.18 -13.91 -3.53
N GLN A 65 -24.06 -14.76 -4.54
CA GLN A 65 -25.20 -15.41 -5.18
C GLN A 65 -25.22 -16.89 -4.87
N ASN A 66 -26.43 -17.40 -4.62
CA ASN A 66 -26.71 -18.82 -4.51
C ASN A 66 -26.84 -19.41 -5.93
N VAL A 67 -25.85 -20.16 -6.37
CA VAL A 67 -25.86 -20.85 -7.66
C VAL A 67 -26.59 -22.19 -7.49
N GLU A 68 -27.86 -22.24 -7.87
CA GLU A 68 -28.60 -23.50 -7.97
C GLU A 68 -27.96 -24.41 -9.03
N SER A 69 -27.27 -25.47 -8.60
CA SER A 69 -26.75 -26.48 -9.51
C SER A 69 -27.82 -27.53 -9.83
N LYS A 70 -27.92 -27.93 -11.11
CA LYS A 70 -28.81 -29.02 -11.58
C LYS A 70 -28.46 -30.40 -10.99
N SER A 71 -27.27 -30.55 -10.39
CA SER A 71 -26.91 -31.70 -9.55
C SER A 71 -27.01 -31.29 -8.07
N LYS A 72 -27.38 -32.20 -7.18
CA LYS A 72 -27.48 -32.00 -5.71
C LYS A 72 -26.12 -31.67 -5.06
N SER A 73 -25.49 -30.55 -5.42
CA SER A 73 -24.27 -30.05 -4.79
C SER A 73 -24.66 -29.11 -3.65
N TYR A 74 -24.31 -29.48 -2.42
CA TYR A 74 -24.64 -28.79 -1.18
C TYR A 74 -23.95 -27.43 -0.97
N PHE A 75 -23.32 -26.86 -2.00
CA PHE A 75 -22.50 -25.64 -1.88
C PHE A 75 -22.74 -24.71 -3.09
N PRO A 76 -23.80 -23.88 -3.03
CA PRO A 76 -24.18 -23.01 -4.15
C PRO A 76 -23.52 -21.62 -4.10
N ASP A 77 -22.95 -21.17 -2.99
CA ASP A 77 -22.65 -19.74 -2.84
C ASP A 77 -21.33 -19.33 -3.52
N LYS A 78 -21.41 -18.40 -4.49
CA LYS A 78 -20.26 -17.83 -5.22
C LYS A 78 -20.13 -16.34 -4.91
N VAL A 79 -18.91 -15.90 -4.62
CA VAL A 79 -18.57 -14.50 -4.37
C VAL A 79 -18.10 -13.83 -5.66
N GLU A 80 -18.77 -12.76 -6.08
CA GLU A 80 -18.32 -11.91 -7.18
C GLU A 80 -17.94 -10.54 -6.64
N THR A 81 -16.73 -10.12 -6.97
CA THR A 81 -16.11 -8.88 -6.47
C THR A 81 -15.13 -8.34 -7.51
N GLN A 82 -15.04 -7.02 -7.56
CA GLN A 82 -14.03 -6.29 -8.33
C GLN A 82 -13.00 -5.66 -7.39
N VAL A 83 -11.75 -5.60 -7.83
CA VAL A 83 -10.65 -4.98 -7.07
C VAL A 83 -10.29 -3.66 -7.73
N ILE A 84 -10.45 -2.56 -7.02
CA ILE A 84 -10.07 -1.21 -7.48
C ILE A 84 -8.99 -0.61 -6.57
N LEU A 85 -8.35 0.47 -7.03
CA LEU A 85 -7.32 1.17 -6.25
C LEU A 85 -7.95 2.09 -5.22
N LYS A 86 -7.37 2.13 -4.02
CA LYS A 86 -7.76 3.05 -2.96
C LYS A 86 -6.97 4.35 -3.09
N GLU A 87 -7.40 5.20 -4.03
CA GLU A 87 -6.67 6.42 -4.43
C GLU A 87 -6.32 7.33 -3.26
N SER A 88 -7.24 7.52 -2.31
CA SER A 88 -7.02 8.35 -1.11
C SER A 88 -5.81 7.91 -0.27
N LYS A 89 -5.60 6.59 -0.13
CA LYS A 89 -4.46 6.05 0.61
C LYS A 89 -3.18 6.21 -0.19
N ILE A 90 -3.23 5.96 -1.49
CA ILE A 90 -2.08 6.09 -2.39
C ILE A 90 -1.61 7.54 -2.45
N GLU A 91 -2.52 8.50 -2.55
CA GLU A 91 -2.18 9.94 -2.52
C GLU A 91 -1.54 10.37 -1.21
N LEU A 92 -2.04 9.86 -0.08
CA LEU A 92 -1.47 10.16 1.23
C LEU A 92 -0.02 9.64 1.34
N GLU A 93 0.23 8.42 0.86
CA GLU A 93 1.56 7.82 0.85
C GLU A 93 2.50 8.50 -0.17
N LYS A 94 1.99 8.88 -1.35
CA LYS A 94 2.73 9.72 -2.32
C LYS A 94 3.13 11.06 -1.72
N LYS A 95 2.23 11.70 -0.95
CA LYS A 95 2.55 12.95 -0.22
C LYS A 95 3.61 12.70 0.85
N ARG A 96 3.63 11.53 1.49
CA ARG A 96 4.60 11.16 2.54
C ARG A 96 5.97 10.75 1.99
N ALA A 97 6.01 10.20 0.79
CA ALA A 97 7.25 9.79 0.12
C ALA A 97 8.25 10.96 0.02
N GLY A 98 9.54 10.67 0.18
CA GLY A 98 10.61 11.67 0.11
C GLY A 98 10.72 12.62 1.31
N ARG A 99 9.94 12.42 2.39
CA ARG A 99 10.11 13.21 3.63
C ARG A 99 11.24 12.63 4.48
N PHE A 100 12.03 13.53 5.05
CA PHE A 100 13.09 13.22 6.01
C PHE A 100 13.08 14.28 7.12
N ILE A 101 13.61 13.91 8.27
CA ILE A 101 13.76 14.80 9.43
C ILE A 101 15.24 15.11 9.56
N LEU A 102 15.58 16.40 9.61
CA LEU A 102 16.89 16.86 10.01
C LEU A 102 16.78 17.38 11.44
N ALA A 103 17.61 16.84 12.33
CA ALA A 103 17.73 17.27 13.70
C ALA A 103 19.13 17.88 13.90
N THR A 104 19.19 19.01 14.60
CA THR A 104 20.44 19.69 14.96
C THR A 104 20.39 20.06 16.44
N ASN A 105 21.56 20.07 17.09
CA ASN A 105 21.72 20.55 18.46
C ASN A 105 21.86 22.08 18.53
N ILE A 106 21.91 22.77 17.39
CA ILE A 106 21.98 24.23 17.32
C ILE A 106 20.59 24.80 17.64
N LEU A 107 20.51 25.52 18.75
CA LEU A 107 19.26 26.09 19.28
C LEU A 107 18.91 27.43 18.61
N ASP A 108 19.91 28.19 18.17
CA ASP A 108 19.71 29.47 17.51
C ASP A 108 19.39 29.30 16.01
N ARG A 109 18.26 29.84 15.59
CA ARG A 109 17.79 29.78 14.19
C ARG A 109 18.52 30.76 13.27
N MET A 110 19.18 31.78 13.83
CA MET A 110 19.99 32.73 13.06
C MET A 110 21.39 32.17 12.75
N GLU A 111 21.87 31.24 13.58
CA GLU A 111 23.19 30.59 13.41
C GLU A 111 23.17 29.49 12.35
N LEU A 112 22.02 28.82 12.15
CA LEU A 112 21.85 27.82 11.11
C LEU A 112 20.48 27.93 10.45
N THR A 113 20.46 28.49 9.25
CA THR A 113 19.24 28.55 8.44
C THR A 113 18.83 27.17 7.92
N LYS A 114 17.57 27.02 7.50
CA LYS A 114 17.05 25.73 6.99
C LYS A 114 17.75 25.31 5.71
N GLU A 115 18.08 26.30 4.86
CA GLU A 115 18.76 26.14 3.59
C GLU A 115 20.20 25.65 3.82
N GLU A 116 20.93 26.27 4.75
CA GLU A 116 22.28 25.85 5.12
C GLU A 116 22.30 24.47 5.78
N MET A 117 21.32 24.16 6.63
CA MET A 117 21.17 22.83 7.23
C MET A 117 20.99 21.76 6.15
N LEU A 118 20.12 22.01 5.17
CA LEU A 118 19.88 21.09 4.06
C LEU A 118 21.14 20.93 3.18
N PHE A 119 21.84 22.02 2.90
CA PHE A 119 23.08 22.01 2.13
C PHE A 119 24.18 21.19 2.82
N LYS A 120 24.44 21.45 4.11
CA LYS A 120 25.42 20.70 4.91
C LYS A 120 25.09 19.20 4.96
N TYR A 121 23.82 18.86 5.19
CA TYR A 121 23.36 17.47 5.20
C TYR A 121 23.61 16.76 3.87
N LYS A 122 23.29 17.40 2.74
CA LYS A 122 23.54 16.81 1.40
C LYS A 122 25.04 16.70 1.08
N GLY A 123 25.87 17.62 1.58
CA GLY A 123 27.33 17.58 1.41
C GLY A 123 28.02 16.44 2.17
N GLN A 124 27.40 15.94 3.25
CA GLN A 124 27.94 14.85 4.06
C GLN A 124 27.96 13.49 3.34
N GLN A 125 27.21 13.36 2.23
CA GLN A 125 27.15 12.14 1.42
C GLN A 125 28.47 11.78 0.72
N SER A 126 29.44 12.71 0.68
CA SER A 126 30.79 12.47 0.15
C SER A 126 31.62 11.53 1.03
N VAL A 127 31.38 11.54 2.35
CA VAL A 127 32.14 10.77 3.33
C VAL A 127 31.82 9.27 3.19
N GLU A 128 30.56 8.90 2.94
CA GLU A 128 30.12 7.50 2.80
C GLU A 128 30.68 6.78 1.54
N ARG A 129 31.00 7.51 0.47
CA ARG A 129 31.66 6.91 -0.71
C ARG A 129 33.12 6.56 -0.45
N GLY A 130 33.81 7.31 0.42
CA GLY A 130 35.19 7.05 0.80
C GLY A 130 35.37 5.78 1.64
N PHE A 131 34.33 5.38 2.37
CA PHE A 131 34.32 4.16 3.20
C PHE A 131 33.85 2.90 2.47
N LYS A 132 33.49 2.98 1.18
CA LYS A 132 33.03 1.81 0.42
C LYS A 132 34.16 0.82 0.06
N PHE A 133 35.40 1.15 0.43
CA PHE A 133 36.63 0.38 0.15
C PHE A 133 37.33 -0.14 1.41
N LEU A 134 36.76 0.09 2.60
CA LEU A 134 37.17 -0.55 3.86
C LEU A 134 36.15 -1.66 4.20
#